data_AF-A0A959IQX0-F1
#
_entry.id   AF-A0A959IQX0-F1
#
_cell.length_a   1.000
_cell.length_b   1.000
_cell.length_c   1.000
_cell.angle_alpha   90.00
_cell.angle_beta   90.00
_cell.angle_gamma   90.00
#
_symmetry.space_group_name_H-M   'P 1'
#
loop_
_entity.id
_entity.type
_entity.pdbx_description
1 polymer ?
#
loop_
_entity_poly.entity_id
_entity_poly.type
_entity_poly.pdbx_seq_one_letter_code
_entity_poly.pdbx_strand_id
1 'polypeptide(L)'
;WDWVDQGLKTEGENGTYWAYGGDLGGLNFQHDENFCANGLVSSNRTPHPGLMEVKKVYQNIQFKFDADSGILTADNLFDFTDLKDYTFKYEVLEEGELVASKDFTLAVAPHQSGFHKIQLPAFKPDREYLLDVYAYTKNEMEMIPAGHEIAREQFQLTTPHFNTQAMAGALTVANSKQEVIFNAGDVTAVFNKDWGKFSRYKKGDMVLWNFPEPYFWRAPTDNDYGNGMPERLGVWRTAHVNKKIEGVEVGPETAAGVTITVAYMLTDIEVPYTVEYLVRPDGSIEVEARIDKAGLHLPEMPRFGMRMSVPAEYDQLEYYGRGPEENYSDRNTATFLGLWEASVSTLKMPYIRPQEYGYHTDTRWIKLSNSAGDALVVRGNQPLSFSALNIRTEALDPGLTKKQQHPTDLRYERNITLHLDLAQRGLGGDNSWGAYPHEPYLLKADQYSYSYVISLSTANKLTN
;
A
#
# COMPACT_ATOMS: atom_id res chain seq x y z
N TRP A 1 -20.45 -6.84 14.05
CA TRP A 1 -21.13 -5.97 13.07
C TRP A 1 -21.93 -4.99 13.85
N ASP A 2 -21.54 -3.72 13.77
CA ASP A 2 -22.26 -2.60 14.37
C ASP A 2 -21.52 -1.28 14.07
N TRP A 3 -22.04 -0.21 14.66
CA TRP A 3 -21.53 1.14 14.50
C TRP A 3 -20.21 1.37 15.24
N VAL A 4 -20.08 0.91 16.49
CA VAL A 4 -19.02 1.37 17.42
C VAL A 4 -18.40 0.24 18.24
N ASP A 5 -17.08 0.26 18.39
CA ASP A 5 -16.38 -0.65 19.30
C ASP A 5 -16.80 -0.46 20.75
N GLN A 6 -17.10 -1.56 21.44
CA GLN A 6 -17.57 -1.58 22.83
C GLN A 6 -16.42 -1.61 23.85
N GLY A 7 -15.34 -0.87 23.58
CA GLY A 7 -14.19 -0.73 24.46
C GLY A 7 -14.45 0.20 25.64
N LEU A 8 -13.95 -0.16 26.82
CA LEU A 8 -14.07 0.62 28.05
C LEU A 8 -12.80 1.43 28.31
N LYS A 9 -12.92 2.77 28.38
CA LYS A 9 -11.77 3.64 28.65
C LYS A 9 -11.14 3.27 30.00
N THR A 10 -9.86 2.89 29.98
CA THR A 10 -9.15 2.39 31.15
C THR A 10 -7.74 3.00 31.20
N GLU A 11 -7.27 3.32 32.40
CA GLU A 11 -5.88 3.72 32.62
C GLU A 11 -5.02 2.50 32.97
N GLY A 12 -3.96 2.27 32.19
CA GLY A 12 -2.97 1.22 32.44
C GLY A 12 -1.58 1.78 32.70
N GLU A 13 -0.61 0.91 33.00
CA GLU A 13 0.78 1.31 33.26
C GLU A 13 1.45 2.01 32.06
N ASN A 14 1.06 1.63 30.84
CA ASN A 14 1.58 2.18 29.59
C ASN A 14 0.73 3.37 29.06
N GLY A 15 -0.27 3.82 29.82
CA GLY A 15 -1.20 4.90 29.45
C GLY A 15 -2.64 4.45 29.27
N THR A 16 -3.48 5.36 28.79
CA THR A 16 -4.91 5.12 28.55
C THR A 16 -5.14 4.18 27.37
N TYR A 17 -6.00 3.18 27.54
CA TYR A 17 -6.39 2.23 26.50
C TYR A 17 -7.89 1.92 26.54
N TRP A 18 -8.37 1.24 25.51
CA TRP A 18 -9.74 0.72 25.44
C TRP A 18 -9.74 -0.75 25.84
N ALA A 19 -10.22 -1.03 27.04
CA ALA A 19 -10.30 -2.39 27.57
C ALA A 19 -11.40 -3.21 26.88
N TYR A 20 -11.14 -4.50 26.70
CA TYR A 20 -12.08 -5.50 26.18
C TYR A 20 -12.06 -6.76 27.04
N GLY A 21 -12.77 -7.82 26.65
CA GLY A 21 -12.89 -9.05 27.42
C GLY A 21 -11.52 -9.63 27.81
N GLY A 22 -11.33 -9.95 29.10
CA GLY A 22 -10.06 -10.38 29.67
C GLY A 22 -9.33 -9.28 30.46
N ASP A 23 -9.58 -8.01 30.16
CA ASP A 23 -9.08 -6.89 30.97
C ASP A 23 -9.89 -6.70 32.26
N LEU A 24 -9.51 -5.70 33.08
CA LEU A 24 -10.24 -5.29 34.28
C LEU A 24 -10.43 -6.41 35.32
N GLY A 25 -9.46 -7.32 35.41
CA GLY A 25 -9.52 -8.51 36.27
C GLY A 25 -10.27 -9.69 35.65
N GLY A 26 -10.70 -9.59 34.40
CA GLY A 26 -11.46 -10.58 33.65
C GLY A 26 -10.66 -11.79 33.15
N LEU A 27 -9.33 -11.73 33.17
CA LEU A 27 -8.45 -12.72 32.52
C LEU A 27 -8.68 -14.17 32.97
N ASN A 28 -9.06 -14.38 34.23
CA ASN A 28 -9.31 -15.72 34.79
C ASN A 28 -10.80 -16.12 34.75
N PHE A 29 -11.66 -15.33 34.12
CA PHE A 29 -13.09 -15.60 33.95
C PHE A 29 -13.39 -15.93 32.48
N GLN A 30 -14.61 -16.40 32.20
CA GLN A 30 -15.04 -16.57 30.82
C GLN A 30 -15.12 -15.20 30.12
N HIS A 31 -14.43 -15.04 28.99
CA HIS A 31 -14.52 -13.88 28.11
C HIS A 31 -14.27 -14.31 26.65
N ASP A 32 -14.78 -13.53 25.70
CA ASP A 32 -14.60 -13.74 24.26
C ASP A 32 -13.63 -12.69 23.67
N GLU A 33 -12.57 -12.38 24.43
CA GLU A 33 -11.48 -11.48 24.03
C GLU A 33 -11.99 -10.15 23.42
N ASN A 34 -11.52 -9.78 22.22
CA ASN A 34 -11.90 -8.57 21.50
C ASN A 34 -13.14 -8.72 20.61
N PHE A 35 -13.95 -9.78 20.77
CA PHE A 35 -15.13 -10.01 19.91
C PHE A 35 -16.19 -8.91 20.04
N CYS A 36 -16.12 -8.06 21.07
CA CYS A 36 -16.96 -6.86 21.24
C CYS A 36 -16.48 -5.62 20.46
N ALA A 37 -15.37 -5.71 19.72
CA ALA A 37 -14.82 -4.65 18.88
C ALA A 37 -15.08 -4.93 17.40
N ASN A 38 -16.21 -4.44 16.87
CA ASN A 38 -16.62 -4.69 15.49
C ASN A 38 -17.11 -3.43 14.76
N GLY A 39 -16.82 -2.26 15.30
CA GLY A 39 -17.38 -1.00 14.85
C GLY A 39 -16.76 -0.46 13.58
N LEU A 40 -17.55 0.31 12.83
CA LEU A 40 -17.05 1.23 11.80
C LEU A 40 -16.33 2.44 12.41
N VAL A 41 -16.57 2.71 13.69
CA VAL A 41 -15.83 3.70 14.48
C VAL A 41 -15.31 3.08 15.78
N SER A 42 -14.17 3.56 16.23
CA SER A 42 -13.60 3.20 17.53
C SER A 42 -14.46 3.73 18.69
N SER A 43 -14.17 3.32 19.93
CA SER A 43 -14.98 3.64 21.12
C SER A 43 -15.15 5.15 21.39
N ASN A 44 -14.24 6.01 20.94
CA ASN A 44 -14.35 7.47 21.00
C ASN A 44 -14.94 8.12 19.74
N ARG A 45 -15.52 7.32 18.82
CA ARG A 45 -16.10 7.72 17.53
C ARG A 45 -15.08 8.20 16.51
N THR A 46 -13.78 7.95 16.71
CA THR A 46 -12.80 8.11 15.63
C THR A 46 -13.08 7.07 14.54
N PRO A 47 -13.32 7.47 13.27
CA PRO A 47 -13.60 6.53 12.18
C PRO A 47 -12.51 5.49 11.97
N HIS A 48 -12.92 4.26 11.68
CA HIS A 48 -12.04 3.29 11.04
C HIS A 48 -12.03 3.53 9.53
N PRO A 49 -10.92 3.22 8.82
CA PRO A 49 -10.81 3.37 7.38
C PRO A 49 -11.95 2.70 6.58
N GLY A 50 -12.49 1.58 7.09
CA GLY A 50 -13.64 0.91 6.49
C GLY A 50 -14.92 1.75 6.42
N LEU A 51 -15.07 2.79 7.26
CA LEU A 51 -16.23 3.70 7.17
C LEU A 51 -16.25 4.49 5.86
N MET A 52 -15.07 4.80 5.30
CA MET A 52 -14.99 5.50 4.02
C MET A 52 -15.45 4.61 2.87
N GLU A 53 -15.18 3.30 2.93
CA GLU A 53 -15.72 2.34 1.97
C GLU A 53 -17.25 2.28 2.04
N VAL A 54 -17.83 2.28 3.25
CA VAL A 54 -19.28 2.37 3.42
C VAL A 54 -19.83 3.66 2.82
N LYS A 55 -19.18 4.82 3.08
CA LYS A 55 -19.57 6.11 2.50
C LYS A 55 -19.60 6.05 0.96
N LYS A 56 -18.59 5.47 0.32
CA LYS A 56 -18.49 5.34 -1.14
C LYS A 56 -19.55 4.40 -1.70
N VAL A 57 -19.68 3.20 -1.13
CA VAL A 57 -20.57 2.16 -1.67
C VAL A 57 -22.05 2.53 -1.45
N TYR A 58 -22.37 3.26 -0.39
CA TYR A 58 -23.75 3.67 -0.09
C TYR A 58 -24.16 5.02 -0.70
N GLN A 59 -23.32 5.66 -1.51
CA GLN A 59 -23.65 6.95 -2.11
C GLN A 59 -24.86 6.85 -3.05
N ASN A 60 -25.74 7.85 -3.00
CA ASN A 60 -26.99 7.87 -3.78
C ASN A 60 -26.86 8.53 -5.17
N ILE A 61 -25.64 8.85 -5.59
CA ILE A 61 -25.35 9.35 -6.93
C ILE A 61 -24.30 8.44 -7.55
N GLN A 62 -24.66 7.76 -8.63
CA GLN A 62 -23.72 6.94 -9.38
C GLN A 62 -23.27 7.67 -10.64
N PHE A 63 -21.98 7.58 -10.95
CA PHE A 63 -21.40 8.22 -12.11
C PHE A 63 -20.98 7.17 -13.14
N LYS A 64 -21.15 7.50 -14.41
CA LYS A 64 -20.57 6.78 -15.55
C LYS A 64 -19.94 7.78 -16.48
N PHE A 65 -18.81 7.44 -17.08
CA PHE A 65 -18.13 8.33 -18.01
C PHE A 65 -17.81 7.59 -19.31
N ASP A 66 -18.17 8.20 -20.43
CA ASP A 66 -17.75 7.80 -21.76
C ASP A 66 -16.64 8.75 -22.22
N ALA A 67 -15.40 8.24 -22.28
CA ALA A 67 -14.23 9.03 -22.64
C ALA A 67 -14.23 9.49 -24.11
N ASP A 68 -14.81 8.71 -25.02
CA ASP A 68 -14.85 9.03 -26.45
C ASP A 68 -15.80 10.20 -26.71
N SER A 69 -16.99 10.13 -26.12
CA SER A 69 -17.98 11.21 -26.23
C SER A 69 -17.79 12.30 -25.19
N GLY A 70 -16.92 12.14 -24.19
CA GLY A 70 -16.74 13.06 -23.06
C GLY A 70 -17.99 13.30 -22.23
N ILE A 71 -18.97 12.38 -22.26
CA ILE A 71 -20.25 12.52 -21.56
C ILE A 71 -20.13 11.84 -20.20
N LEU A 72 -20.35 12.63 -19.15
CA LEU A 72 -20.62 12.17 -17.80
C LEU A 72 -22.12 11.95 -17.64
N THR A 73 -22.49 10.76 -17.19
CA THR A 73 -23.84 10.43 -16.71
C THR A 73 -23.85 10.43 -15.19
N ALA A 74 -24.81 11.12 -14.58
CA ALA A 74 -25.09 11.06 -13.15
C ALA A 74 -26.48 10.46 -12.93
N ASP A 75 -26.52 9.25 -12.36
CA ASP A 75 -27.75 8.55 -12.01
C ASP A 75 -28.19 8.98 -10.60
N ASN A 76 -29.38 9.56 -10.50
CA ASN A 76 -29.97 9.95 -9.22
C ASN A 76 -30.69 8.75 -8.58
N LEU A 77 -30.13 8.21 -7.50
CA LEU A 77 -30.72 7.10 -6.76
C LEU A 77 -31.50 7.53 -5.51
N PHE A 78 -31.60 8.84 -5.23
CA PHE A 78 -32.48 9.32 -4.17
C PHE A 78 -33.94 9.07 -4.54
N ASP A 79 -34.77 8.76 -3.53
CA ASP A 79 -36.22 8.56 -3.71
C ASP A 79 -36.99 9.88 -3.87
N PHE A 80 -36.54 10.96 -3.22
CA PHE A 80 -37.29 12.21 -3.10
C PHE A 80 -36.47 13.49 -3.34
N THR A 81 -35.17 13.35 -3.61
CA THR A 81 -34.24 14.47 -3.71
C THR A 81 -33.85 14.71 -5.16
N ASP A 82 -33.92 15.95 -5.63
CA ASP A 82 -33.45 16.35 -6.96
C ASP A 82 -31.95 16.70 -6.89
N LEU A 83 -31.20 16.39 -7.94
CA LEU A 83 -29.77 16.71 -7.98
C LEU A 83 -29.46 18.22 -8.05
N LYS A 84 -30.45 19.08 -8.30
CA LYS A 84 -30.29 20.55 -8.30
C LYS A 84 -29.88 21.12 -6.93
N ASP A 85 -30.06 20.34 -5.87
CA ASP A 85 -29.70 20.69 -4.49
C ASP A 85 -28.23 20.42 -4.17
N TYR A 86 -27.47 19.89 -5.15
CA TYR A 86 -26.03 19.63 -5.05
C TYR A 86 -25.23 20.44 -6.07
N THR A 87 -23.97 20.72 -5.71
CA THR A 87 -22.96 21.24 -6.62
C THR A 87 -22.08 20.09 -7.06
N PHE A 88 -21.88 19.92 -8.36
CA PHE A 88 -20.96 18.93 -8.89
C PHE A 88 -19.65 19.59 -9.25
N LYS A 89 -18.56 18.83 -9.12
CA LYS A 89 -17.22 19.23 -9.55
C LYS A 89 -16.59 18.08 -10.30
N TYR A 90 -15.89 18.40 -11.39
CA TYR A 90 -14.92 17.45 -11.94
C TYR A 90 -13.52 18.02 -11.88
N GLU A 91 -12.54 17.12 -11.77
CA GLU A 91 -11.11 17.39 -11.79
C GLU A 91 -10.44 16.42 -12.76
N VAL A 92 -9.55 16.92 -13.62
CA VAL A 92 -8.69 16.09 -14.46
C VAL A 92 -7.30 16.16 -13.88
N LEU A 93 -6.71 15.00 -13.58
CA LEU A 93 -5.37 14.86 -13.01
C LEU A 93 -4.41 14.34 -14.08
N GLU A 94 -3.21 14.90 -14.18
CA GLU A 94 -2.07 14.38 -14.95
C GLU A 94 -1.03 13.87 -13.94
N GLU A 95 -0.79 12.55 -13.86
CA GLU A 95 0.11 11.95 -12.86
C GLU A 95 -0.24 12.38 -11.40
N GLY A 96 -1.53 12.54 -11.13
CA GLY A 96 -2.07 13.02 -9.85
C GLY A 96 -2.05 14.54 -9.65
N GLU A 97 -1.44 15.32 -10.56
CA GLU A 97 -1.44 16.79 -10.52
C GLU A 97 -2.68 17.36 -11.21
N LEU A 98 -3.36 18.33 -10.58
CA LEU A 98 -4.57 18.94 -11.14
C LEU A 98 -4.27 19.79 -12.40
N VAL A 99 -4.83 19.39 -13.55
CA VAL A 99 -4.65 20.12 -14.83
C VAL A 99 -5.92 20.79 -15.34
N ALA A 100 -7.10 20.35 -14.90
CA ALA A 100 -8.36 21.03 -15.19
C ALA A 100 -9.36 20.79 -14.06
N SER A 101 -10.19 21.78 -13.75
CA SER A 101 -11.28 21.65 -12.77
C SER A 101 -12.44 22.54 -13.18
N LYS A 102 -13.67 22.08 -12.94
CA LYS A 102 -14.85 22.92 -13.12
C LYS A 102 -16.04 22.45 -12.28
N ASP A 103 -16.73 23.43 -11.70
CA ASP A 103 -18.01 23.22 -11.06
C ASP A 103 -19.15 23.27 -12.08
N PHE A 104 -20.16 22.44 -11.87
CA PHE A 104 -21.37 22.42 -12.68
C PHE A 104 -22.59 22.01 -11.85
N THR A 105 -23.77 22.20 -12.42
CA THR A 105 -25.04 21.84 -11.80
C THR A 105 -25.83 20.94 -12.72
N LEU A 106 -26.56 19.99 -12.14
CA LEU A 106 -27.51 19.14 -12.83
C LEU A 106 -28.85 19.21 -12.10
N ALA A 107 -29.95 19.36 -12.83
CA ALA A 107 -31.29 19.18 -12.29
C ALA A 107 -31.80 17.83 -12.80
N VAL A 108 -31.90 16.86 -11.89
CA VAL A 108 -32.21 15.47 -12.23
C VAL A 108 -33.16 14.97 -11.15
N ALA A 109 -34.40 14.70 -11.57
CA ALA A 109 -35.42 14.17 -10.67
C ALA A 109 -35.00 12.80 -10.11
N PRO A 110 -35.57 12.39 -8.95
CA PRO A 110 -35.43 11.05 -8.41
C PRO A 110 -35.53 9.93 -9.46
N HIS A 111 -34.63 8.95 -9.38
CA HIS A 111 -34.55 7.78 -10.28
C HIS A 111 -34.37 8.10 -11.77
N GLN A 112 -33.85 9.29 -12.11
CA GLN A 112 -33.51 9.68 -13.48
C GLN A 112 -32.00 9.84 -13.66
N SER A 113 -31.56 9.91 -14.92
CA SER A 113 -30.18 10.16 -15.30
C SER A 113 -30.02 11.57 -15.87
N GLY A 114 -28.99 12.29 -15.42
CA GLY A 114 -28.55 13.55 -16.01
C GLY A 114 -27.26 13.38 -16.81
N PHE A 115 -27.03 14.28 -17.77
CA PHE A 115 -25.86 14.24 -18.65
C PHE A 115 -25.11 15.56 -18.61
N HIS A 116 -23.78 15.50 -18.50
CA HIS A 116 -22.90 16.66 -18.59
C HIS A 116 -21.74 16.37 -19.55
N LYS A 117 -21.48 17.27 -20.50
CA LYS A 117 -20.33 17.18 -21.39
C LYS A 117 -19.11 17.78 -20.69
N ILE A 118 -18.13 16.94 -20.38
CA ILE A 118 -16.84 17.36 -19.83
C ILE A 118 -15.92 17.79 -20.96
N GLN A 119 -15.20 18.89 -20.75
CA GLN A 119 -14.16 19.36 -21.64
C GLN A 119 -12.83 18.79 -21.18
N LEU A 120 -12.39 17.70 -21.82
CA LEU A 120 -11.12 17.07 -21.52
C LEU A 120 -9.97 17.88 -22.15
N PRO A 121 -8.82 18.05 -21.46
CA PRO A 121 -7.62 18.59 -22.08
C PRO A 121 -7.05 17.61 -23.11
N ALA A 122 -6.08 18.07 -23.92
CA ALA A 122 -5.30 17.17 -24.75
C ALA A 122 -4.36 16.33 -23.87
N PHE A 123 -4.37 15.01 -24.07
CA PHE A 123 -3.50 14.09 -23.33
C PHE A 123 -2.13 13.95 -23.98
N LYS A 124 -1.10 13.84 -23.16
CA LYS A 124 0.25 13.43 -23.57
C LYS A 124 0.32 11.89 -23.62
N PRO A 125 1.01 11.29 -24.60
CA PRO A 125 1.01 9.84 -24.84
C PRO A 125 1.66 9.01 -23.71
N ASP A 126 2.58 9.60 -22.95
CA ASP A 126 3.36 8.92 -21.90
C ASP A 126 2.97 9.40 -20.50
N ARG A 127 1.69 9.74 -20.31
CA ARG A 127 1.15 10.26 -19.06
C ARG A 127 -0.17 9.60 -18.71
N GLU A 128 -0.32 9.31 -17.42
CA GLU A 128 -1.59 8.90 -16.87
C GLU A 128 -2.49 10.11 -16.62
N TYR A 129 -3.72 10.02 -17.13
CA TYR A 129 -4.77 10.97 -16.85
C TYR A 129 -5.95 10.29 -16.15
N LEU A 130 -6.46 10.95 -15.12
CA LEU A 130 -7.60 10.52 -14.33
C LEU A 130 -8.67 11.61 -14.36
N LEU A 131 -9.94 11.21 -14.28
CA LEU A 131 -11.07 12.09 -14.08
C LEU A 131 -11.71 11.79 -12.74
N ASP A 132 -11.66 12.74 -11.83
CA ASP A 132 -12.39 12.68 -10.58
C ASP A 132 -13.69 13.48 -10.71
N VAL A 133 -14.76 12.95 -10.15
CA VAL A 133 -16.08 13.59 -10.14
C VAL A 133 -16.63 13.52 -8.73
N TYR A 134 -17.18 14.64 -8.27
CA TYR A 134 -17.68 14.82 -6.93
C TYR A 134 -19.06 15.47 -6.93
N ALA A 135 -19.87 15.17 -5.92
CA ALA A 135 -21.09 15.92 -5.59
C ALA A 135 -21.05 16.41 -4.15
N TYR A 136 -21.35 17.70 -3.97
CA TYR A 136 -21.31 18.39 -2.68
C TYR A 136 -22.68 18.98 -2.35
N THR A 137 -23.04 18.97 -1.07
CA THR A 137 -24.24 19.67 -0.58
C THR A 137 -24.16 21.16 -0.89
N LYS A 138 -25.21 21.74 -1.47
CA LYS A 138 -25.23 23.18 -1.77
C LYS A 138 -25.54 24.02 -0.53
N ASN A 139 -26.46 23.52 0.29
CA ASN A 139 -26.90 24.16 1.52
C ASN A 139 -26.64 23.23 2.70
N GLU A 140 -26.61 23.80 3.90
CA GLU A 140 -26.61 23.04 5.15
C GLU A 140 -27.91 22.23 5.27
N MET A 141 -27.78 20.99 5.73
CA MET A 141 -28.87 20.10 6.12
C MET A 141 -28.68 19.69 7.59
N GLU A 142 -29.66 19.00 8.18
CA GLU A 142 -29.53 18.51 9.55
C GLU A 142 -28.27 17.63 9.71
N MET A 143 -27.36 18.04 10.59
CA MET A 143 -26.06 17.40 10.86
C MET A 143 -25.09 17.31 9.67
N ILE A 144 -25.40 17.91 8.52
CA ILE A 144 -24.55 17.88 7.32
C ILE A 144 -24.30 19.32 6.86
N PRO A 145 -23.06 19.83 6.93
CA PRO A 145 -22.76 21.20 6.53
C PRO A 145 -22.93 21.38 5.01
N ALA A 146 -23.06 22.65 4.57
CA ALA A 146 -22.88 23.00 3.15
C ALA A 146 -21.45 22.65 2.70
N GLY A 147 -21.30 22.23 1.44
CA GLY A 147 -20.02 21.80 0.88
C GLY A 147 -19.56 20.41 1.33
N HIS A 148 -20.42 19.59 1.94
CA HIS A 148 -20.10 18.22 2.31
C HIS A 148 -20.14 17.31 1.08
N GLU A 149 -19.06 16.54 0.85
CA GLU A 149 -19.01 15.53 -0.22
C GLU A 149 -19.94 14.35 0.09
N ILE A 150 -20.97 14.14 -0.74
CA ILE A 150 -21.94 13.04 -0.59
C ILE A 150 -21.72 11.89 -1.57
N ALA A 151 -20.98 12.12 -2.65
CA ALA A 151 -20.69 11.12 -3.66
C ALA A 151 -19.41 11.48 -4.41
N ARG A 152 -18.67 10.46 -4.81
CA ARG A 152 -17.47 10.59 -5.64
C ARG A 152 -17.30 9.42 -6.59
N GLU A 153 -16.64 9.64 -7.72
CA GLU A 153 -16.12 8.58 -8.58
C GLU A 153 -14.84 9.01 -9.29
N GLN A 154 -13.96 8.05 -9.60
CA GLN A 154 -12.75 8.28 -10.39
C GLN A 154 -12.74 7.37 -11.62
N PHE A 155 -12.43 7.94 -12.78
CA PHE A 155 -12.32 7.23 -14.05
C PHE A 155 -10.90 7.34 -14.59
N GLN A 156 -10.36 6.22 -15.05
CA GLN A 156 -9.09 6.20 -15.77
C GLN A 156 -9.31 6.64 -17.22
N LEU A 157 -8.64 7.72 -17.63
CA LEU A 157 -8.76 8.29 -18.99
C LEU A 157 -7.67 7.75 -19.93
N THR A 158 -6.48 7.46 -19.40
CA THR A 158 -5.37 6.85 -20.16
C THR A 158 -4.74 5.71 -19.37
N THR A 159 -4.10 4.79 -20.08
CA THR A 159 -3.31 3.71 -19.47
C THR A 159 -2.17 4.29 -18.63
N PRO A 160 -1.86 3.73 -17.45
CA PRO A 160 -0.74 4.22 -16.65
C PRO A 160 0.56 3.98 -17.41
N HIS A 161 1.50 4.92 -17.32
CA HIS A 161 2.81 4.79 -17.92
C HIS A 161 3.86 4.45 -16.84
N PHE A 162 4.49 3.28 -16.94
CA PHE A 162 5.57 2.86 -16.04
C PHE A 162 6.92 3.12 -16.69
N ASN A 163 7.85 3.74 -15.95
CA ASN A 163 9.09 4.25 -16.52
C ASN A 163 10.09 3.11 -16.77
N THR A 164 10.13 2.65 -18.03
CA THR A 164 11.07 1.64 -18.54
C THR A 164 12.26 2.27 -19.28
N GLN A 165 12.40 3.60 -19.27
CA GLN A 165 13.45 4.25 -20.08
C GLN A 165 14.84 4.00 -19.50
N ALA A 166 15.77 3.65 -20.40
CA ALA A 166 17.19 3.58 -20.10
C ALA A 166 17.69 4.97 -19.69
N MET A 167 18.25 5.07 -18.49
CA MET A 167 18.83 6.32 -18.01
C MET A 167 20.26 6.46 -18.55
N ALA A 168 20.56 7.63 -19.11
CA ALA A 168 21.91 7.95 -19.56
C ALA A 168 22.85 8.10 -18.37
N GLY A 169 24.07 7.61 -18.51
CA GLY A 169 25.10 7.70 -17.48
C GLY A 169 26.32 6.88 -17.84
N ALA A 170 27.23 6.73 -16.88
CA ALA A 170 28.43 5.92 -17.03
C ALA A 170 28.59 5.05 -15.77
N LEU A 171 28.64 3.74 -15.98
CA LEU A 171 28.82 2.76 -14.91
C LEU A 171 30.25 2.23 -14.95
N THR A 172 30.92 2.23 -13.81
CA THR A 172 32.18 1.50 -13.63
C THR A 172 31.97 0.35 -12.67
N VAL A 173 32.48 -0.83 -13.03
CA VAL A 173 32.25 -2.06 -12.28
C VAL A 173 33.57 -2.71 -11.90
N ALA A 174 33.73 -2.97 -10.60
CA ALA A 174 34.83 -3.75 -10.07
C ALA A 174 34.29 -5.07 -9.51
N ASN A 175 34.50 -6.14 -10.26
CA ASN A 175 34.02 -7.48 -9.91
C ASN A 175 35.15 -8.29 -9.24
N SER A 176 34.97 -8.63 -7.97
CA SER A 176 35.90 -9.46 -7.19
C SER A 176 35.28 -10.81 -6.81
N LYS A 177 36.02 -11.63 -6.05
CA LYS A 177 35.49 -12.92 -5.58
C LYS A 177 34.31 -12.75 -4.61
N GLN A 178 34.35 -11.77 -3.72
CA GLN A 178 33.36 -11.60 -2.64
C GLN A 178 32.34 -10.49 -2.94
N GLU A 179 32.74 -9.47 -3.69
CA GLU A 179 31.91 -8.28 -3.89
C GLU A 179 31.93 -7.82 -5.35
N VAL A 180 30.86 -7.14 -5.75
CA VAL A 180 30.80 -6.33 -6.98
C VAL A 180 30.55 -4.89 -6.57
N ILE A 181 31.43 -3.98 -6.96
CA ILE A 181 31.32 -2.56 -6.66
C ILE A 181 30.95 -1.82 -7.93
N PHE A 182 29.88 -1.03 -7.84
CA PHE A 182 29.35 -0.18 -8.90
C PHE A 182 29.56 1.28 -8.53
N ASN A 183 30.08 2.08 -9.46
CA ASN A 183 30.09 3.54 -9.33
C ASN A 183 29.47 4.18 -10.57
N ALA A 184 28.49 5.06 -10.34
CA ALA A 184 27.80 5.85 -11.34
C ALA A 184 27.65 7.29 -10.83
N GLY A 185 28.46 8.22 -11.36
CA GLY A 185 28.51 9.59 -10.84
C GLY A 185 28.85 9.65 -9.35
N ASP A 186 27.95 10.19 -8.54
CA ASP A 186 28.05 10.30 -7.08
C ASP A 186 27.44 9.10 -6.32
N VAL A 187 26.95 8.10 -7.06
CA VAL A 187 26.34 6.89 -6.52
C VAL A 187 27.36 5.75 -6.45
N THR A 188 27.44 5.09 -5.30
CA THR A 188 28.21 3.85 -5.10
C THR A 188 27.29 2.76 -4.55
N ALA A 189 27.25 1.61 -5.22
CA ALA A 189 26.57 0.41 -4.74
C ALA A 189 27.57 -0.74 -4.55
N VAL A 190 27.46 -1.47 -3.46
CA VAL A 190 28.31 -2.63 -3.15
C VAL A 190 27.41 -3.84 -2.98
N PHE A 191 27.55 -4.80 -3.89
CA PHE A 191 26.87 -6.08 -3.83
C PHE A 191 27.76 -7.13 -3.17
N ASN A 192 27.27 -7.79 -2.12
CA ASN A 192 27.98 -8.85 -1.44
C ASN A 192 27.48 -10.22 -1.94
N LYS A 193 28.37 -11.01 -2.55
CA LYS A 193 28.03 -12.31 -3.15
C LYS A 193 27.73 -13.40 -2.12
N ASP A 194 28.33 -13.31 -0.94
CA ASP A 194 28.08 -14.26 0.16
C ASP A 194 26.71 -14.01 0.81
N TRP A 195 26.17 -12.79 0.71
CA TRP A 195 24.86 -12.42 1.24
C TRP A 195 23.75 -12.36 0.18
N GLY A 196 24.10 -12.36 -1.11
CA GLY A 196 23.15 -12.29 -2.22
C GLY A 196 22.42 -10.95 -2.34
N LYS A 197 22.94 -9.88 -1.72
CA LYS A 197 22.26 -8.58 -1.64
C LYS A 197 23.25 -7.42 -1.60
N PHE A 198 22.75 -6.22 -1.84
CA PHE A 198 23.53 -5.00 -1.61
C PHE A 198 23.79 -4.80 -0.12
N SER A 199 25.07 -4.68 0.23
CA SER A 199 25.54 -4.36 1.59
C SER A 199 25.65 -2.85 1.81
N ARG A 200 25.68 -2.06 0.72
CA ARG A 200 25.69 -0.60 0.75
C ARG A 200 25.15 -0.02 -0.55
N TYR A 201 24.25 0.95 -0.44
CA TYR A 201 23.82 1.81 -1.55
C TYR A 201 23.88 3.27 -1.09
N LYS A 202 24.73 4.07 -1.75
CA LYS A 202 25.16 5.38 -1.25
C LYS A 202 25.08 6.44 -2.35
N LYS A 203 24.67 7.65 -1.99
CA LYS A 203 24.78 8.88 -2.80
C LYS A 203 25.10 10.06 -1.89
N GLY A 204 26.21 10.77 -2.12
CA GLY A 204 26.63 11.84 -1.21
C GLY A 204 26.83 11.32 0.22
N ASP A 205 26.11 11.88 1.20
CA ASP A 205 26.12 11.41 2.60
C ASP A 205 25.00 10.41 2.93
N MET A 206 24.02 10.24 2.04
CA MET A 206 22.95 9.27 2.19
C MET A 206 23.48 7.85 1.97
N VAL A 207 23.24 6.97 2.94
CA VAL A 207 23.65 5.56 2.88
C VAL A 207 22.52 4.65 3.33
N LEU A 208 22.13 3.73 2.44
CA LEU A 208 21.27 2.60 2.77
C LEU A 208 22.12 1.35 2.95
N TRP A 209 22.05 0.79 4.16
CA TRP A 209 22.77 -0.44 4.54
C TRP A 209 21.94 -1.70 4.36
N ASN A 210 20.60 -1.55 4.27
CA ASN A 210 19.67 -2.64 4.11
C ASN A 210 18.92 -2.44 2.79
N PHE A 211 19.13 -3.36 1.85
CA PHE A 211 18.32 -3.45 0.63
C PHE A 211 17.10 -4.35 0.87
N PRO A 212 16.05 -4.28 0.05
CA PRO A 212 14.88 -5.14 0.18
C PRO A 212 15.24 -6.63 0.24
N GLU A 213 14.59 -7.34 1.14
CA GLU A 213 14.67 -8.80 1.26
C GLU A 213 13.28 -9.43 1.12
N PRO A 214 13.18 -10.69 0.66
CA PRO A 214 11.89 -11.36 0.48
C PRO A 214 11.05 -11.35 1.76
N TYR A 215 9.74 -11.14 1.64
CA TYR A 215 8.82 -11.16 2.76
C TYR A 215 7.43 -11.63 2.33
N PHE A 216 6.87 -12.61 3.07
CA PHE A 216 5.66 -13.34 2.64
C PHE A 216 4.53 -13.34 3.68
N TRP A 217 4.70 -12.59 4.77
CA TRP A 217 3.77 -12.59 5.91
C TRP A 217 3.12 -11.23 6.14
N ARG A 218 2.00 -11.22 6.86
CA ARG A 218 1.35 -10.04 7.42
C ARG A 218 0.91 -10.33 8.85
N ALA A 219 0.74 -9.29 9.67
CA ALA A 219 0.22 -9.51 11.02
C ALA A 219 -1.26 -9.92 10.92
N PRO A 220 -1.70 -11.02 11.56
CA PRO A 220 -3.07 -11.48 11.39
C PRO A 220 -4.12 -10.46 11.88
N THR A 221 -5.08 -10.18 11.00
CA THR A 221 -6.31 -9.44 11.34
C THR A 221 -7.27 -10.32 12.16
N ASP A 222 -8.33 -9.75 12.72
CA ASP A 222 -9.37 -10.55 13.39
C ASP A 222 -10.02 -11.58 12.44
N ASN A 223 -10.21 -11.22 11.17
CA ASN A 223 -10.74 -12.13 10.15
C ASN A 223 -9.76 -13.27 9.84
N ASP A 224 -8.45 -13.00 9.83
CA ASP A 224 -7.42 -14.02 9.68
C ASP A 224 -7.45 -15.03 10.84
N TYR A 225 -7.61 -14.57 12.08
CA TYR A 225 -7.83 -15.46 13.22
C TYR A 225 -9.13 -16.26 13.06
N GLY A 226 -10.21 -15.60 12.68
CA GLY A 226 -11.53 -16.21 12.50
C GLY A 226 -11.56 -17.38 11.52
N ASN A 227 -10.72 -17.35 10.48
CA ASN A 227 -10.59 -18.44 9.51
C ASN A 227 -9.33 -19.32 9.71
N GLY A 228 -8.63 -19.19 10.83
CA GLY A 228 -7.46 -20.02 11.16
C GLY A 228 -6.22 -19.78 10.26
N MET A 229 -6.11 -18.61 9.63
CA MET A 229 -4.96 -18.25 8.78
C MET A 229 -3.59 -18.41 9.47
N PRO A 230 -3.39 -18.02 10.74
CA PRO A 230 -2.10 -18.18 11.42
C PRO A 230 -1.56 -19.62 11.39
N GLU A 231 -2.45 -20.60 11.52
CA GLU A 231 -2.10 -22.03 11.46
C GLU A 231 -1.99 -22.50 10.00
N ARG A 232 -3.03 -22.29 9.20
CA ARG A 232 -3.12 -22.81 7.82
C ARG A 232 -2.02 -22.26 6.90
N LEU A 233 -1.67 -20.99 7.06
CA LEU A 233 -0.70 -20.30 6.21
C LEU A 233 0.65 -20.12 6.90
N GLY A 234 0.82 -20.64 8.12
CA GLY A 234 1.98 -20.39 8.99
C GLY A 234 3.33 -20.76 8.36
N VAL A 235 3.33 -21.62 7.34
CA VAL A 235 4.53 -21.95 6.54
C VAL A 235 5.17 -20.70 5.91
N TRP A 236 4.37 -19.69 5.55
CA TRP A 236 4.84 -18.44 4.95
C TRP A 236 5.42 -17.45 5.97
N ARG A 237 5.12 -17.64 7.27
CA ARG A 237 5.56 -16.74 8.35
C ARG A 237 7.08 -16.63 8.43
N THR A 238 7.77 -17.76 8.24
CA THR A 238 9.23 -17.85 8.33
C THR A 238 9.89 -18.29 7.03
N ALA A 239 9.14 -18.50 5.95
CA ALA A 239 9.67 -18.97 4.66
C ALA A 239 10.88 -18.15 4.13
N HIS A 240 10.93 -16.85 4.47
CA HIS A 240 12.00 -15.94 4.06
C HIS A 240 13.24 -15.94 4.98
N VAL A 241 13.14 -16.58 6.17
CA VAL A 241 14.19 -16.59 7.20
C VAL A 241 15.32 -17.50 6.78
N ASN A 242 15.02 -18.78 6.50
CA ASN A 242 16.01 -19.76 6.07
C ASN A 242 16.07 -19.82 4.53
N LYS A 243 16.73 -18.82 3.95
CA LYS A 243 17.08 -18.80 2.53
C LYS A 243 18.53 -19.21 2.32
N LYS A 244 18.78 -20.12 1.38
CA LYS A 244 20.11 -20.53 0.94
C LYS A 244 20.39 -19.94 -0.43
N ILE A 245 21.56 -19.34 -0.62
CA ILE A 245 22.02 -18.91 -1.95
C ILE A 245 22.52 -20.15 -2.70
N GLU A 246 21.93 -20.43 -3.85
CA GLU A 246 22.35 -21.50 -4.75
C GLU A 246 23.33 -21.00 -5.81
N GLY A 247 23.20 -19.74 -6.22
CA GLY A 247 24.09 -19.13 -7.19
C GLY A 247 23.96 -17.61 -7.24
N VAL A 248 25.07 -16.97 -7.58
CA VAL A 248 25.13 -15.55 -7.94
C VAL A 248 25.82 -15.45 -9.29
N GLU A 249 25.09 -14.97 -10.29
CA GLU A 249 25.61 -14.72 -11.63
C GLU A 249 25.72 -13.22 -11.86
N VAL A 250 26.87 -12.75 -12.35
CA VAL A 250 27.08 -11.36 -12.76
C VAL A 250 27.09 -11.34 -14.28
N GLY A 251 26.12 -10.65 -14.87
CA GLY A 251 25.98 -10.53 -16.32
C GLY A 251 27.07 -9.64 -16.95
N PRO A 252 27.11 -9.60 -18.30
CA PRO A 252 28.03 -8.72 -19.01
C PRO A 252 27.66 -7.24 -18.82
N GLU A 253 28.64 -6.36 -19.00
CA GLU A 253 28.39 -4.92 -19.11
C GLU A 253 27.66 -4.61 -20.42
N THR A 254 26.49 -3.98 -20.32
CA THR A 254 25.67 -3.57 -21.47
C THR A 254 25.35 -2.08 -21.39
N ALA A 255 24.78 -1.51 -22.46
CA ALA A 255 24.29 -0.14 -22.45
C ALA A 255 23.18 0.11 -21.41
N ALA A 256 22.44 -0.93 -21.01
CA ALA A 256 21.39 -0.84 -19.99
C ALA A 256 21.94 -0.92 -18.56
N GLY A 257 23.20 -1.35 -18.38
CA GLY A 257 23.81 -1.59 -17.08
C GLY A 257 24.36 -3.01 -16.94
N VAL A 258 24.52 -3.44 -15.69
CA VAL A 258 24.99 -4.79 -15.32
C VAL A 258 23.93 -5.49 -14.49
N THR A 259 23.60 -6.71 -14.89
CA THR A 259 22.69 -7.58 -14.14
C THR A 259 23.43 -8.42 -13.11
N ILE A 260 22.80 -8.64 -11.96
CA ILE A 260 23.17 -9.66 -10.98
C ILE A 260 21.94 -10.53 -10.74
N THR A 261 22.04 -11.81 -11.06
CA THR A 261 20.99 -12.78 -10.79
C THR A 261 21.36 -13.61 -9.58
N VAL A 262 20.49 -13.64 -8.58
CA VAL A 262 20.65 -14.42 -7.35
C VAL A 262 19.57 -15.48 -7.29
N ALA A 263 19.99 -16.73 -7.33
CA ALA A 263 19.12 -17.88 -7.12
C ALA A 263 19.14 -18.26 -5.63
N TYR A 264 17.97 -18.25 -5.01
CA TYR A 264 17.74 -18.69 -3.64
C TYR A 264 16.89 -19.95 -3.62
N MET A 265 17.12 -20.78 -2.60
CA MET A 265 16.20 -21.80 -2.14
C MET A 265 15.61 -21.35 -0.80
N LEU A 266 14.29 -21.21 -0.72
CA LEU A 266 13.55 -21.02 0.53
C LEU A 266 13.46 -22.38 1.24
N THR A 267 14.47 -22.72 2.02
CA THR A 267 14.71 -24.10 2.46
C THR A 267 13.64 -24.69 3.37
N ASP A 268 12.90 -23.85 4.12
CA ASP A 268 11.80 -24.32 4.97
C ASP A 268 10.60 -24.84 4.16
N ILE A 269 10.49 -24.46 2.88
CA ILE A 269 9.37 -24.81 2.00
C ILE A 269 9.80 -25.39 0.65
N GLU A 270 11.09 -25.56 0.44
CA GLU A 270 11.71 -26.08 -0.79
C GLU A 270 11.25 -25.32 -2.06
N VAL A 271 11.11 -24.01 -1.96
CA VAL A 271 10.67 -23.15 -3.07
C VAL A 271 11.86 -22.38 -3.67
N PRO A 272 12.10 -22.49 -4.99
CA PRO A 272 12.99 -21.60 -5.72
C PRO A 272 12.50 -20.14 -5.70
N TYR A 273 13.41 -19.23 -5.42
CA TYR A 273 13.16 -17.80 -5.41
C TYR A 273 14.33 -17.06 -6.07
N THR A 274 14.06 -16.22 -7.05
CA THR A 274 15.10 -15.51 -7.81
C THR A 274 14.95 -14.01 -7.61
N VAL A 275 16.07 -13.33 -7.35
CA VAL A 275 16.14 -11.87 -7.41
C VAL A 275 17.14 -11.48 -8.48
N GLU A 276 16.68 -10.67 -9.42
CA GLU A 276 17.51 -10.05 -10.44
C GLU A 276 17.67 -8.57 -10.10
N TYR A 277 18.91 -8.11 -10.08
CA TYR A 277 19.25 -6.70 -9.91
C TYR A 277 19.86 -6.17 -11.19
N LEU A 278 19.29 -5.13 -11.79
CA LEU A 278 19.92 -4.38 -12.87
C LEU A 278 20.42 -3.04 -12.33
N VAL A 279 21.75 -2.91 -12.20
CA VAL A 279 22.39 -1.65 -11.83
C VAL A 279 22.57 -0.82 -13.11
N ARG A 280 21.82 0.28 -13.20
CA ARG A 280 21.75 1.13 -14.39
C ARG A 280 22.87 2.19 -14.41
N PRO A 281 23.19 2.79 -15.58
CA PRO A 281 24.29 3.75 -15.71
C PRO A 281 24.17 5.05 -14.91
N ASP A 282 22.97 5.39 -14.44
CA ASP A 282 22.69 6.52 -13.55
C ASP A 282 22.81 6.17 -12.06
N GLY A 283 23.11 4.89 -11.75
CA GLY A 283 23.22 4.38 -10.39
C GLY A 283 21.90 3.94 -9.77
N SER A 284 20.77 4.02 -10.48
CA SER A 284 19.52 3.40 -10.03
C SER A 284 19.61 1.88 -10.13
N ILE A 285 18.88 1.18 -9.26
CA ILE A 285 18.90 -0.28 -9.17
C ILE A 285 17.48 -0.78 -9.39
N GLU A 286 17.26 -1.45 -10.51
CA GLU A 286 16.05 -2.21 -10.75
C GLU A 286 16.12 -3.56 -10.06
N VAL A 287 15.04 -3.96 -9.40
CA VAL A 287 14.90 -5.20 -8.66
C VAL A 287 13.71 -5.95 -9.23
N GLU A 288 13.92 -7.16 -9.74
CA GLU A 288 12.85 -8.08 -10.09
C GLU A 288 12.91 -9.32 -9.21
N ALA A 289 11.80 -9.63 -8.56
CA ALA A 289 11.66 -10.78 -7.66
C ALA A 289 10.67 -11.79 -8.24
N ARG A 290 11.08 -13.06 -8.28
CA ARG A 290 10.32 -14.17 -8.88
C ARG A 290 10.24 -15.34 -7.91
N ILE A 291 9.07 -15.94 -7.79
CA ILE A 291 8.86 -17.20 -7.05
C ILE A 291 8.20 -18.21 -7.97
N ASP A 292 8.65 -19.46 -7.91
CA ASP A 292 8.03 -20.58 -8.64
C ASP A 292 7.67 -21.69 -7.66
N LYS A 293 6.37 -21.88 -7.46
CA LYS A 293 5.79 -22.91 -6.59
C LYS A 293 5.20 -24.07 -7.41
N ALA A 294 5.41 -24.10 -8.73
CA ALA A 294 4.79 -25.08 -9.60
C ALA A 294 5.15 -26.52 -9.16
N GLY A 295 4.13 -27.38 -9.09
CA GLY A 295 4.30 -28.76 -8.65
C GLY A 295 4.41 -28.96 -7.13
N LEU A 296 4.41 -27.89 -6.34
CA LEU A 296 4.38 -27.96 -4.87
C LEU A 296 2.95 -27.84 -4.35
N HIS A 297 2.66 -28.50 -3.24
CA HIS A 297 1.36 -28.42 -2.55
C HIS A 297 1.44 -27.44 -1.39
N LEU A 298 1.48 -26.14 -1.72
CA LEU A 298 1.54 -25.04 -0.76
C LEU A 298 0.21 -24.27 -0.72
N PRO A 299 -0.19 -23.75 0.45
CA PRO A 299 -1.39 -22.93 0.54
C PRO A 299 -1.15 -21.55 -0.11
N GLU A 300 -2.22 -20.75 -0.24
CA GLU A 300 -2.11 -19.36 -0.72
C GLU A 300 -1.09 -18.54 0.09
N MET A 301 -0.50 -17.52 -0.53
CA MET A 301 0.40 -16.60 0.16
C MET A 301 -0.37 -15.47 0.84
N PRO A 302 -0.01 -15.07 2.08
CA PRO A 302 -0.56 -13.86 2.71
C PRO A 302 -0.12 -12.57 2.02
N ARG A 303 1.14 -12.55 1.57
CA ARG A 303 1.80 -11.43 0.90
C ARG A 303 2.84 -11.97 -0.08
N PHE A 304 3.01 -11.30 -1.20
CA PHE A 304 4.19 -11.50 -2.06
C PHE A 304 4.86 -10.16 -2.29
N GLY A 305 6.05 -9.99 -1.70
CA GLY A 305 6.79 -8.75 -1.76
C GLY A 305 8.14 -8.82 -1.06
N MET A 306 8.68 -7.65 -0.78
CA MET A 306 9.98 -7.47 -0.14
C MET A 306 9.90 -6.41 0.96
N ARG A 307 10.74 -6.53 1.97
CA ARG A 307 10.81 -5.64 3.13
C ARG A 307 12.21 -5.04 3.25
N MET A 308 12.30 -3.76 3.58
CA MET A 308 13.56 -3.10 3.95
C MET A 308 13.40 -2.21 5.19
N SER A 309 14.52 -1.92 5.85
CA SER A 309 14.60 -0.95 6.95
C SER A 309 15.21 0.35 6.44
N VAL A 310 14.46 1.45 6.57
CA VAL A 310 14.85 2.80 6.16
C VAL A 310 15.14 3.63 7.42
N PRO A 311 16.23 4.43 7.45
CA PRO A 311 16.54 5.27 8.60
C PRO A 311 15.41 6.24 8.98
N ALA A 312 15.30 6.53 10.27
CA ALA A 312 14.23 7.35 10.85
C ALA A 312 14.13 8.77 10.27
N GLU A 313 15.27 9.34 9.84
CA GLU A 313 15.28 10.69 9.29
C GLU A 313 14.48 10.83 7.98
N TYR A 314 14.19 9.75 7.27
CA TYR A 314 13.42 9.75 6.02
C TYR A 314 11.91 9.63 6.26
N ASP A 315 11.38 10.39 7.22
CA ASP A 315 10.00 10.30 7.73
C ASP A 315 8.95 10.99 6.84
N GLN A 316 9.36 11.78 5.85
CA GLN A 316 8.43 12.44 4.93
C GLN A 316 8.09 11.51 3.76
N LEU A 317 6.89 10.93 3.80
CA LEU A 317 6.33 10.07 2.76
C LEU A 317 5.57 10.92 1.75
N GLU A 318 5.93 10.78 0.48
CA GLU A 318 5.14 11.20 -0.68
C GLU A 318 4.91 9.98 -1.57
N TYR A 319 3.72 9.81 -2.15
CA TYR A 319 3.47 8.73 -3.11
C TYR A 319 2.37 9.08 -4.11
N TYR A 320 2.43 8.46 -5.29
CA TYR A 320 1.34 8.47 -6.28
C TYR A 320 0.65 7.11 -6.29
N GLY A 321 -0.55 7.02 -5.73
CA GLY A 321 -1.28 5.76 -5.56
C GLY A 321 -2.64 5.97 -4.89
N ARG A 322 -3.27 4.90 -4.40
CA ARG A 322 -4.56 5.02 -3.70
C ARG A 322 -4.41 5.58 -2.28
N GLY A 323 -5.22 6.57 -1.94
CA GLY A 323 -5.20 7.20 -0.62
C GLY A 323 -6.33 8.21 -0.38
N PRO A 324 -6.20 9.03 0.68
CA PRO A 324 -5.11 9.01 1.67
C PRO A 324 -5.24 7.88 2.71
N GLU A 325 -6.42 7.29 2.89
CA GLU A 325 -6.63 6.22 3.86
C GLU A 325 -5.97 4.91 3.44
N GLU A 326 -5.69 4.04 4.43
CA GLU A 326 -5.28 2.67 4.15
C GLU A 326 -6.33 1.91 3.35
N ASN A 327 -5.86 1.11 2.40
CA ASN A 327 -6.70 0.34 1.49
C ASN A 327 -6.05 -1.00 1.16
N TYR A 328 -6.90 -1.97 0.80
CA TYR A 328 -6.52 -3.36 0.54
C TYR A 328 -7.17 -3.84 -0.76
N SER A 329 -6.73 -4.99 -1.28
CA SER A 329 -7.16 -5.50 -2.59
C SER A 329 -8.67 -5.62 -2.76
N ASP A 330 -9.40 -5.89 -1.67
CA ASP A 330 -10.86 -6.03 -1.61
C ASP A 330 -11.56 -4.87 -0.89
N ARG A 331 -10.84 -3.80 -0.56
CA ARG A 331 -11.38 -2.59 0.09
C ARG A 331 -10.57 -1.35 -0.31
N ASN A 332 -10.85 -0.82 -1.50
CA ASN A 332 -10.12 0.32 -2.06
C ASN A 332 -10.96 1.24 -2.96
N THR A 333 -12.28 1.08 -3.04
CA THR A 333 -13.13 1.88 -3.94
C THR A 333 -13.31 3.31 -3.44
N ALA A 334 -13.19 3.54 -2.13
CA ALA A 334 -13.23 4.87 -1.52
C ALA A 334 -11.90 5.61 -1.53
N THR A 335 -10.81 4.98 -2.00
CA THR A 335 -9.48 5.59 -2.07
C THR A 335 -9.10 5.84 -3.53
N PHE A 336 -8.90 7.10 -3.90
CA PHE A 336 -8.62 7.49 -5.28
C PHE A 336 -7.11 7.50 -5.52
N LEU A 337 -6.73 7.27 -6.78
CA LEU A 337 -5.38 7.49 -7.24
C LEU A 337 -5.10 8.99 -7.22
N GLY A 338 -4.03 9.40 -6.57
CA GLY A 338 -3.66 10.80 -6.39
C GLY A 338 -2.29 10.94 -5.74
N LEU A 339 -1.82 12.18 -5.62
CA LEU A 339 -0.61 12.51 -4.88
C LEU A 339 -0.94 12.70 -3.40
N TRP A 340 -0.27 11.92 -2.57
CA TRP A 340 -0.50 11.91 -1.13
C TRP A 340 0.80 12.16 -0.39
N GLU A 341 0.71 12.90 0.71
CA GLU A 341 1.82 13.25 1.57
C GLU A 341 1.48 12.95 3.03
N ALA A 342 2.41 12.38 3.77
CA ALA A 342 2.26 12.10 5.19
C ALA A 342 3.61 12.06 5.90
N SER A 343 3.62 12.29 7.21
CA SER A 343 4.73 11.85 8.07
C SER A 343 4.48 10.39 8.45
N VAL A 344 5.47 9.51 8.27
CA VAL A 344 5.34 8.08 8.65
C VAL A 344 4.95 7.93 10.12
N SER A 345 5.43 8.82 10.98
CA SER A 345 5.07 8.86 12.40
C SER A 345 3.56 9.04 12.68
N THR A 346 2.81 9.56 11.70
CA THR A 346 1.37 9.87 11.79
C THR A 346 0.47 8.78 11.19
N LEU A 347 1.02 7.83 10.43
CA LEU A 347 0.27 6.75 9.76
C LEU A 347 -0.22 5.64 10.72
N LYS A 348 -0.27 5.93 12.01
CA LYS A 348 -0.64 4.96 13.05
C LYS A 348 -2.14 4.75 13.07
N MET A 349 -2.56 3.48 12.97
CA MET A 349 -3.95 3.09 13.17
C MET A 349 -4.09 2.28 14.47
N PRO A 350 -4.61 2.88 15.57
CA PRO A 350 -4.66 2.24 16.87
C PRO A 350 -5.91 1.34 17.01
N TYR A 351 -6.03 0.31 16.15
CA TYR A 351 -7.05 -0.72 16.33
C TYR A 351 -6.97 -1.28 17.76
N ILE A 352 -8.11 -1.38 18.45
CA ILE A 352 -8.19 -1.76 19.86
C ILE A 352 -7.43 -3.04 20.18
N ARG A 353 -7.45 -4.02 19.26
CA ARG A 353 -6.46 -5.09 19.18
C ARG A 353 -5.48 -4.77 18.04
N PRO A 354 -4.17 -4.64 18.31
CA PRO A 354 -3.17 -4.44 17.27
C PRO A 354 -3.20 -5.51 16.18
N GLN A 355 -3.09 -5.09 14.92
CA GLN A 355 -3.13 -5.96 13.73
C GLN A 355 -2.46 -5.28 12.53
N GLU A 356 -2.44 -5.92 11.36
CA GLU A 356 -1.99 -5.28 10.11
C GLU A 356 -2.77 -3.99 9.83
N TYR A 357 -2.06 -2.93 9.42
CA TYR A 357 -2.62 -1.63 9.04
C TYR A 357 -1.66 -0.87 8.12
N GLY A 358 -2.11 0.26 7.55
CA GLY A 358 -1.26 1.21 6.83
C GLY A 358 -0.85 0.77 5.41
N TYR A 359 -1.63 -0.11 4.79
CA TYR A 359 -1.39 -0.61 3.45
C TYR A 359 -2.01 0.31 2.39
N HIS A 360 -1.36 0.42 1.22
CA HIS A 360 -1.83 1.18 0.07
C HIS A 360 -1.62 0.39 -1.22
N THR A 361 -2.61 0.36 -2.12
CA THR A 361 -2.55 -0.35 -3.40
C THR A 361 -2.38 0.61 -4.59
N ASP A 362 -2.16 0.01 -5.77
CA ASP A 362 -2.07 0.68 -7.07
C ASP A 362 -1.10 1.87 -7.11
N THR A 363 0.03 1.75 -6.41
CA THR A 363 1.05 2.80 -6.26
C THR A 363 2.08 2.75 -7.38
N ARG A 364 2.42 3.92 -7.92
CA ARG A 364 3.29 4.07 -9.10
C ARG A 364 4.69 4.42 -8.64
N TRP A 365 4.78 5.30 -7.65
CA TRP A 365 6.04 5.63 -7.00
C TRP A 365 5.83 6.01 -5.53
N ILE A 366 6.89 5.82 -4.76
CA ILE A 366 7.00 6.12 -3.33
C ILE A 366 8.28 6.91 -3.13
N LYS A 367 8.24 7.94 -2.28
CA LYS A 367 9.40 8.77 -1.91
C LYS A 367 9.40 8.93 -0.40
N LEU A 368 10.50 8.55 0.23
CA LEU A 368 10.77 8.78 1.66
C LEU A 368 11.94 9.75 1.75
N SER A 369 11.68 10.97 2.22
CA SER A 369 12.66 12.06 2.26
C SER A 369 12.95 12.55 3.67
N ASN A 370 14.15 13.09 3.85
CA ASN A 370 14.56 13.76 5.08
C ASN A 370 14.36 15.28 4.99
N SER A 371 14.62 15.99 6.08
CA SER A 371 14.48 17.45 6.13
C SER A 371 15.45 18.22 5.21
N ALA A 372 16.51 17.58 4.72
CA ALA A 372 17.46 18.16 3.79
C ALA A 372 17.05 17.98 2.31
N GLY A 373 15.99 17.20 2.04
CA GLY A 373 15.53 16.87 0.70
C GLY A 373 16.20 15.62 0.09
N ASP A 374 17.09 14.94 0.81
CA ASP A 374 17.59 13.63 0.38
C ASP A 374 16.48 12.60 0.51
N ALA A 375 16.33 11.76 -0.50
CA ALA A 375 15.21 10.84 -0.61
C ALA A 375 15.59 9.47 -1.16
N LEU A 376 14.99 8.44 -0.57
CA LEU A 376 14.83 7.13 -1.18
C LEU A 376 13.59 7.20 -2.07
N VAL A 377 13.73 6.82 -3.34
CA VAL A 377 12.63 6.77 -4.29
C VAL A 377 12.47 5.37 -4.84
N VAL A 378 11.24 4.87 -4.86
CA VAL A 378 10.85 3.60 -5.46
C VAL A 378 9.86 3.88 -6.58
N ARG A 379 10.09 3.33 -7.77
CA ARG A 379 9.16 3.41 -8.91
C ARG A 379 8.80 2.01 -9.38
N GLY A 380 7.51 1.71 -9.50
CA GLY A 380 7.06 0.44 -10.05
C GLY A 380 7.30 0.36 -11.56
N ASN A 381 7.63 -0.83 -12.05
CA ASN A 381 7.49 -1.17 -13.47
C ASN A 381 6.05 -1.65 -13.80
N GLN A 382 5.22 -1.76 -12.76
CA GLN A 382 3.77 -1.94 -12.76
C GLN A 382 3.22 -1.33 -11.45
N PRO A 383 1.90 -1.33 -11.20
CA PRO A 383 1.39 -0.91 -9.90
C PRO A 383 1.99 -1.77 -8.78
N LEU A 384 2.44 -1.10 -7.72
CA LEU A 384 2.93 -1.70 -6.49
C LEU A 384 1.87 -1.53 -5.40
N SER A 385 1.99 -2.34 -4.36
CA SER A 385 1.39 -2.04 -3.06
C SER A 385 2.48 -1.81 -2.03
N PHE A 386 2.21 -1.04 -0.98
CA PHE A 386 3.21 -0.77 0.03
C PHE A 386 2.62 -0.46 1.41
N SER A 387 3.47 -0.55 2.42
CA SER A 387 3.26 0.12 3.72
C SER A 387 4.60 0.67 4.19
N ALA A 388 4.58 1.82 4.86
CA ALA A 388 5.75 2.45 5.43
C ALA A 388 5.44 2.86 6.87
N LEU A 389 5.92 2.07 7.84
CA LEU A 389 5.54 2.23 9.25
C LEU A 389 6.76 2.17 10.17
N ASN A 390 6.73 2.90 11.28
CA ASN A 390 7.72 2.78 12.36
C ASN A 390 7.41 1.61 13.32
N ILE A 391 6.81 0.55 12.81
CA ILE A 391 6.55 -0.69 13.53
C ILE A 391 6.70 -1.87 12.58
N ARG A 392 7.26 -2.96 13.10
CA ARG A 392 7.41 -4.20 12.36
C ARG A 392 6.15 -5.06 12.47
N THR A 393 5.90 -5.86 11.43
CA THR A 393 4.87 -6.90 11.41
C THR A 393 4.93 -7.79 12.66
N GLU A 394 6.13 -8.15 13.11
CA GLU A 394 6.33 -9.02 14.27
C GLU A 394 5.90 -8.38 15.60
N ALA A 395 5.82 -7.05 15.70
CA ALA A 395 5.29 -6.38 16.89
C ALA A 395 3.75 -6.36 16.92
N LEU A 396 3.12 -6.52 15.76
CA LEU A 396 1.67 -6.58 15.56
C LEU A 396 1.12 -8.02 15.53
N ASP A 397 1.99 -9.02 15.35
CA ASP A 397 1.63 -10.43 15.27
C ASP A 397 1.79 -11.14 16.64
N PRO A 398 0.70 -11.48 17.33
CA PRO A 398 0.78 -12.18 18.61
C PRO A 398 1.01 -13.69 18.49
N GLY A 399 1.12 -14.25 17.28
CA GLY A 399 1.47 -15.64 17.04
C GLY A 399 0.31 -16.50 16.55
N LEU A 400 0.07 -17.63 17.22
CA LEU A 400 -0.99 -18.58 16.82
C LEU A 400 -2.35 -18.28 17.46
N THR A 401 -2.35 -17.49 18.53
CA THR A 401 -3.56 -17.09 19.27
C THR A 401 -3.60 -15.58 19.40
N LYS A 402 -4.80 -15.04 19.59
CA LYS A 402 -4.95 -13.64 19.98
C LYS A 402 -4.36 -13.47 21.38
N LYS A 403 -3.46 -12.51 21.52
CA LYS A 403 -2.92 -12.12 22.83
C LYS A 403 -3.75 -10.96 23.35
N GLN A 404 -3.99 -10.93 24.67
CA GLN A 404 -4.49 -9.76 25.36
C GLN A 404 -3.45 -8.64 25.23
N GLN A 405 -3.60 -7.80 24.21
CA GLN A 405 -2.63 -6.78 23.81
C GLN A 405 -3.37 -5.55 23.31
N HIS A 406 -2.83 -4.38 23.67
CA HIS A 406 -3.39 -3.07 23.35
C HIS A 406 -2.39 -2.22 22.55
N PRO A 407 -2.84 -1.17 21.85
CA PRO A 407 -1.94 -0.21 21.18
C PRO A 407 -0.86 0.37 22.10
N THR A 408 -1.15 0.56 23.39
CA THR A 408 -0.20 1.04 24.41
C THR A 408 0.93 0.06 24.71
N ASP A 409 0.76 -1.22 24.39
CA ASP A 409 1.77 -2.27 24.61
C ASP A 409 2.75 -2.38 23.45
N LEU A 410 2.43 -1.75 22.31
CA LEU A 410 3.31 -1.73 21.14
C LEU A 410 4.57 -0.92 21.42
N ARG A 411 5.66 -1.36 20.81
CA ARG A 411 6.96 -0.69 20.85
C ARG A 411 7.31 -0.31 19.43
N TYR A 412 7.19 0.98 19.13
CA TYR A 412 7.56 1.55 17.85
C TYR A 412 9.09 1.56 17.72
N GLU A 413 9.57 1.23 16.53
CA GLU A 413 10.98 1.24 16.20
C GLU A 413 11.44 2.64 15.80
N ARG A 414 12.75 2.86 15.88
CA ARG A 414 13.35 4.08 15.35
C ARG A 414 13.25 4.11 13.83
N ASN A 415 13.57 3.02 13.16
CA ASN A 415 13.58 2.94 11.71
C ASN A 415 12.18 2.70 11.14
N ILE A 416 12.02 3.07 9.87
CA ILE A 416 10.82 2.80 9.08
C ILE A 416 10.97 1.40 8.48
N THR A 417 9.97 0.56 8.68
CA THR A 417 9.78 -0.69 7.95
C THR A 417 8.99 -0.38 6.69
N LEU A 418 9.64 -0.50 5.53
CA LEU A 418 9.03 -0.33 4.23
C LEU A 418 8.78 -1.70 3.61
N HIS A 419 7.52 -2.00 3.31
CA HIS A 419 7.11 -3.15 2.49
C HIS A 419 6.83 -2.67 1.07
N LEU A 420 7.40 -3.37 0.08
CA LEU A 420 7.21 -3.16 -1.34
C LEU A 420 6.65 -4.45 -1.91
N ASP A 421 5.38 -4.48 -2.23
CA ASP A 421 4.66 -5.71 -2.52
C ASP A 421 4.09 -5.69 -3.94
N LEU A 422 4.06 -6.86 -4.57
CA LEU A 422 3.17 -7.08 -5.72
C LEU A 422 1.73 -7.03 -5.23
N ALA A 423 1.44 -7.80 -4.18
CA ALA A 423 0.10 -7.96 -3.64
C ALA A 423 0.13 -8.53 -2.21
N GLN A 424 -0.96 -8.27 -1.51
CA GLN A 424 -1.32 -8.88 -0.23
C GLN A 424 -2.75 -9.41 -0.35
N ARG A 425 -3.06 -10.53 0.31
CA ARG A 425 -4.42 -11.12 0.25
C ARG A 425 -5.46 -10.14 0.79
N GLY A 426 -6.72 -10.30 0.41
CA GLY A 426 -7.81 -9.48 0.91
C GLY A 426 -7.99 -9.53 2.43
N LEU A 427 -8.74 -8.57 2.96
CA LEU A 427 -9.18 -8.54 4.36
C LEU A 427 -10.32 -9.53 4.62
N GLY A 428 -11.16 -9.81 3.62
CA GLY A 428 -12.43 -10.49 3.77
C GLY A 428 -13.38 -9.69 4.68
N GLY A 429 -14.27 -10.40 5.38
CA GLY A 429 -15.17 -9.77 6.35
C GLY A 429 -16.65 -10.12 6.22
N ASP A 430 -17.03 -11.05 5.32
CA ASP A 430 -18.39 -11.61 5.28
C ASP A 430 -18.80 -12.15 6.66
N ASN A 431 -17.85 -12.73 7.39
CA ASN A 431 -17.86 -12.90 8.83
C ASN A 431 -16.42 -13.02 9.36
N SER A 432 -16.26 -13.02 10.68
CA SER A 432 -14.96 -13.12 11.37
C SER A 432 -14.78 -14.44 12.12
N TRP A 433 -15.42 -15.52 11.66
CA TRP A 433 -15.41 -16.85 12.30
C TRP A 433 -15.42 -18.02 11.31
N GLY A 434 -14.85 -17.80 10.12
CA GLY A 434 -14.59 -18.88 9.17
C GLY A 434 -14.51 -18.44 7.72
N ALA A 435 -15.10 -17.30 7.36
CA ALA A 435 -15.05 -16.79 6.00
C ALA A 435 -13.64 -16.39 5.56
N TYR A 436 -13.38 -16.60 4.28
CA TYR A 436 -12.15 -16.22 3.59
C TYR A 436 -12.41 -14.94 2.80
N PRO A 437 -11.37 -14.18 2.43
CA PRO A 437 -11.50 -13.25 1.31
C PRO A 437 -11.98 -14.00 0.07
N HIS A 438 -12.73 -13.33 -0.80
CA HIS A 438 -13.24 -13.95 -2.02
C HIS A 438 -12.07 -14.35 -2.94
N GLU A 439 -12.30 -15.37 -3.78
CA GLU A 439 -11.28 -16.01 -4.62
C GLU A 439 -10.37 -15.04 -5.40
N PRO A 440 -10.85 -13.94 -6.02
CA PRO A 440 -9.98 -13.01 -6.75
C PRO A 440 -8.94 -12.29 -5.88
N TYR A 441 -9.11 -12.30 -4.56
CA TYR A 441 -8.26 -11.60 -3.59
C TYR A 441 -7.34 -12.56 -2.81
N LEU A 442 -7.20 -13.80 -3.28
CA LEU A 442 -6.33 -14.82 -2.72
C LEU A 442 -5.10 -15.03 -3.62
N LEU A 443 -3.92 -15.23 -3.04
CA LEU A 443 -2.68 -15.40 -3.81
C LEU A 443 -2.40 -16.89 -4.05
N LYS A 444 -3.10 -17.47 -5.04
CA LYS A 444 -3.06 -18.91 -5.36
C LYS A 444 -2.22 -19.32 -6.56
N ALA A 445 -1.71 -18.38 -7.37
CA ALA A 445 -0.97 -18.72 -8.58
C ALA A 445 0.32 -19.49 -8.25
N ASP A 446 0.76 -20.34 -9.18
CA ASP A 446 2.00 -21.09 -9.03
C ASP A 446 3.22 -20.18 -9.10
N GLN A 447 3.15 -19.14 -9.94
CA GLN A 447 4.24 -18.23 -10.20
C GLN A 447 3.81 -16.79 -9.93
N TYR A 448 4.72 -16.02 -9.33
CA TYR A 448 4.59 -14.58 -9.20
C TYR A 448 5.92 -13.91 -9.58
N SER A 449 5.83 -12.79 -10.29
CA SER A 449 6.94 -11.88 -10.54
C SER A 449 6.50 -10.44 -10.35
N TYR A 450 7.39 -9.60 -9.85
CA TYR A 450 7.20 -8.16 -9.84
C TYR A 450 8.53 -7.40 -9.85
N SER A 451 8.53 -6.17 -10.35
CA SER A 451 9.72 -5.37 -10.60
C SER A 451 9.51 -3.90 -10.26
N TYR A 452 10.56 -3.27 -9.74
CA TYR A 452 10.59 -1.85 -9.40
C TYR A 452 12.02 -1.31 -9.39
N VAL A 453 12.16 0.00 -9.51
CA VAL A 453 13.45 0.71 -9.52
C VAL A 453 13.61 1.47 -8.21
N ILE A 454 14.73 1.26 -7.53
CA ILE A 454 15.18 2.03 -6.38
C ILE A 454 16.22 3.06 -6.84
N SER A 455 16.07 4.30 -6.39
CA SER A 455 17.10 5.33 -6.56
C SER A 455 17.24 6.25 -5.36
N LEU A 456 18.40 6.90 -5.26
CA LEU A 456 18.65 7.98 -4.28
C LEU A 456 18.59 9.33 -4.99
N SER A 457 17.76 10.23 -4.46
CA SER A 457 17.60 11.59 -4.95
C SER A 457 18.10 12.59 -3.92
N THR A 458 18.70 13.68 -4.38
CA THR A 458 19.00 14.89 -3.60
C THR A 458 18.17 16.08 -4.09
N ALA A 459 17.23 15.84 -5.00
CA ALA A 459 16.33 16.84 -5.56
C ALA A 459 15.00 16.85 -4.82
N ASN A 460 14.52 18.06 -4.50
CA ASN A 460 13.26 18.28 -3.79
C ASN A 460 12.03 17.77 -4.56
N LYS A 461 12.07 17.73 -5.89
CA LYS A 461 11.00 17.19 -6.75
C LYS A 461 11.48 16.01 -7.55
N LEU A 462 10.62 14.99 -7.67
CA LEU A 462 10.81 13.93 -8.65
C LEU A 462 10.62 14.55 -10.03
N THR A 463 11.70 14.67 -10.80
CA THR A 463 11.57 14.86 -12.24
C THR A 463 11.12 13.54 -12.85
N ASN A 464 10.12 13.62 -13.72
CA ASN A 464 9.58 12.49 -14.46
C ASN A 464 10.61 11.79 -15.33
#